data_AF-A0A482W8J8-F1
#
_entry.id   AF-A0A482W8J8-F1
#
_cell.length_a   1.000
_cell.length_b   1.000
_cell.length_c   1.000
_cell.angle_alpha   90.00
_cell.angle_beta   90.00
_cell.angle_gamma   90.00
#
_symmetry.space_group_name_H-M   'P 1'
#
loop_
_entity.id
_entity.type
_entity.pdbx_description
1 polymer ?
#
loop_
_entity_poly.entity_id
_entity_poly.type
_entity_poly.pdbx_seq_one_letter_code
_entity_poly.pdbx_strand_id
1 'polypeptide(L)'
;MAADYQYYVTHFNNFTIMETDEGESSSSGPISTLNSLFSFTSPAVKKLLGWKQGDEEEKWAEKAVDSLVKKLKKRKGAIEELERALSCPGTPSKCVTIPRSLDGRLQVSHRKGLPHVIYCRVWRWPDLQSHHEL
;
A
#
# COMPACT_ATOMS: atom_id res chain seq x y z
N MET A 1 6.69 -29.44 -6.44
CA MET A 1 7.19 -28.17 -5.85
C MET A 1 7.33 -27.01 -6.85
N ALA A 2 7.07 -27.17 -8.15
CA ALA A 2 7.25 -26.08 -9.15
C ALA A 2 6.00 -25.21 -9.43
N ALA A 3 4.80 -25.65 -9.00
CA ALA A 3 3.55 -24.93 -9.29
C ALA A 3 3.38 -23.64 -8.46
N ASP A 4 3.96 -23.59 -7.26
CA ASP A 4 3.82 -22.46 -6.33
C ASP A 4 4.68 -21.27 -6.76
N TYR A 5 5.93 -21.51 -7.17
CA TYR A 5 6.86 -20.44 -7.59
C TYR A 5 6.43 -19.74 -8.89
N GLN A 6 5.88 -20.48 -9.87
CA GLN A 6 5.31 -19.86 -11.07
C GLN A 6 4.02 -19.09 -10.77
N TYR A 7 3.20 -19.52 -9.81
CA TYR A 7 2.02 -18.77 -9.35
C TYR A 7 2.43 -17.46 -8.66
N TYR A 8 3.47 -17.51 -7.82
CA TYR A 8 4.05 -16.32 -7.19
C TYR A 8 4.65 -15.35 -8.21
N VAL A 9 5.44 -15.81 -9.17
CA VAL A 9 6.07 -14.97 -10.22
C VAL A 9 5.03 -14.41 -11.22
N THR A 10 3.97 -15.17 -11.55
CA THR A 10 2.85 -14.64 -12.37
C THR A 10 1.93 -13.68 -11.59
N HIS A 11 1.82 -13.84 -10.26
CA HIS A 11 1.15 -12.89 -9.37
C HIS A 11 2.01 -11.67 -9.00
N PHE A 12 3.33 -11.78 -9.11
CA PHE A 12 4.27 -10.68 -8.94
C PHE A 12 4.08 -9.59 -10.00
N ASN A 13 3.72 -10.00 -11.21
CA ASN A 13 3.61 -9.15 -12.40
C ASN A 13 2.37 -8.23 -12.44
N ASN A 14 1.56 -8.15 -11.38
CA ASN A 14 0.36 -7.31 -11.35
C ASN A 14 0.30 -6.28 -10.20
N PHE A 15 1.35 -6.14 -9.37
CA PHE A 15 1.48 -5.02 -8.44
C PHE A 15 2.81 -4.29 -8.60
N THR A 16 3.15 -3.92 -9.83
CA THR A 16 4.23 -2.96 -10.07
C THR A 16 3.68 -1.55 -9.82
N ILE A 17 4.04 -0.96 -8.68
CA ILE A 17 3.93 0.49 -8.50
C ILE A 17 4.97 1.12 -9.44
N MET A 18 4.55 1.45 -10.66
CA MET A 18 5.40 2.20 -11.59
C MET A 18 5.56 3.66 -11.12
N GLU A 19 6.79 4.14 -11.17
CA GLU A 19 7.22 5.45 -10.73
C GLU A 19 6.95 6.47 -11.85
N THR A 20 6.26 7.56 -11.55
CA THR A 20 6.13 8.70 -12.47
C THR A 20 6.58 9.97 -11.76
N ASP A 21 7.45 10.72 -12.43
CA ASP A 21 8.12 11.94 -11.97
C ASP A 21 7.20 13.14 -12.11
N GLU A 22 7.04 13.95 -11.06
CA GLU A 22 6.65 15.37 -11.08
C GLU A 22 6.88 15.92 -9.65
N GLY A 23 7.55 17.08 -9.54
CA GLY A 23 8.06 17.65 -8.28
C GLY A 23 6.99 18.17 -7.30
N GLU A 24 7.22 17.98 -6.00
CA GLU A 24 6.32 18.45 -4.93
C GLU A 24 7.04 19.40 -3.96
N SER A 25 6.41 20.54 -3.70
CA SER A 25 6.81 21.58 -2.73
C SER A 25 6.14 21.36 -1.37
N SER A 26 6.91 21.62 -0.31
CA SER A 26 6.60 21.32 1.09
C SER A 26 5.84 22.44 1.81
N SER A 27 4.88 22.09 2.69
CA SER A 27 4.58 22.91 3.87
C SER A 27 4.10 22.08 5.07
N SER A 28 4.62 22.43 6.24
CA SER A 28 4.41 21.79 7.54
C SER A 28 3.64 22.72 8.48
N GLY A 29 2.71 22.19 9.27
CA GLY A 29 1.99 22.91 10.34
C GLY A 29 1.53 21.96 11.47
N PRO A 30 1.41 22.42 12.74
CA PRO A 30 1.05 21.57 13.89
C PRO A 30 -0.39 21.81 14.40
N ILE A 31 -1.18 20.75 14.63
CA ILE A 31 -2.50 20.79 15.33
C ILE A 31 -2.71 19.43 16.06
N SER A 32 -2.48 19.34 17.38
CA SER A 32 -3.44 19.37 18.52
C SER A 32 -4.48 18.21 18.64
N THR A 33 -4.20 17.32 19.60
CA THR A 33 -5.01 16.85 20.77
C THR A 33 -6.50 16.45 20.65
N LEU A 34 -7.09 16.23 19.47
CA LEU A 34 -8.51 15.80 19.37
C LEU A 34 -8.75 14.62 18.40
N ASN A 35 -7.86 13.62 18.40
CA ASN A 35 -7.98 12.43 17.55
C ASN A 35 -8.76 11.25 18.19
N SER A 36 -9.34 11.40 19.38
CA SER A 36 -9.78 10.26 20.20
C SER A 36 -11.27 9.89 20.14
N LEU A 37 -12.12 10.50 19.31
CA LEU A 37 -13.57 10.16 19.34
C LEU A 37 -14.27 9.85 18.02
N PHE A 38 -13.60 9.98 16.88
CA PHE A 38 -14.03 9.29 15.67
C PHE A 38 -12.81 8.94 14.83
N SER A 39 -12.34 7.69 14.89
CA SER A 39 -11.49 7.14 13.82
C SER A 39 -12.36 6.99 12.57
N PHE A 40 -12.66 8.11 11.91
CA PHE A 40 -13.21 8.15 10.55
C PHE A 40 -12.08 7.76 9.59
N THR A 41 -11.60 6.52 9.69
CA THR A 41 -10.93 5.91 8.57
C THR A 41 -11.90 5.91 7.40
N SER A 42 -11.43 6.38 6.24
CA SER A 42 -12.26 6.44 5.04
C SER A 42 -12.85 5.04 4.77
N PRO A 43 -14.10 4.91 4.28
CA PRO A 43 -14.68 3.59 3.99
C PRO A 43 -13.78 2.72 3.11
N ALA A 44 -13.03 3.33 2.19
CA ALA A 44 -12.00 2.67 1.38
C ALA A 44 -10.88 2.07 2.23
N VAL A 45 -10.38 2.78 3.25
CA VAL A 45 -9.34 2.25 4.17
C VAL A 45 -9.86 1.04 4.92
N LYS A 46 -11.08 1.12 5.49
CA LYS A 46 -11.70 -0.03 6.18
C LYS A 46 -11.86 -1.24 5.26
N LYS A 47 -12.33 -1.00 4.03
CA LYS A 47 -12.48 -2.06 3.01
C LYS A 47 -11.15 -2.71 2.65
N LEU A 48 -10.11 -1.90 2.43
CA LEU A 48 -8.77 -2.38 2.10
C LEU A 48 -8.08 -3.11 3.27
N LEU A 49 -8.34 -2.69 4.50
CA LEU A 49 -7.88 -3.39 5.70
C LEU A 49 -8.54 -4.75 5.90
N GLY A 50 -9.74 -4.96 5.34
CA GLY A 50 -10.39 -6.28 5.33
C GLY A 50 -9.61 -7.36 4.58
N TRP A 51 -8.63 -6.99 3.75
CA TRP A 51 -7.74 -7.91 3.04
C TRP A 51 -6.35 -8.04 3.68
N LYS A 52 -6.09 -7.34 4.79
CA LYS A 52 -4.80 -7.39 5.50
C LYS A 52 -4.50 -8.82 5.96
N GLN A 53 -3.23 -9.20 5.91
CA GLN A 53 -2.71 -10.46 6.42
C GLN A 53 -2.12 -10.28 7.82
N GLY A 54 -2.40 -11.23 8.71
CA GLY A 54 -1.93 -11.25 10.11
C GLY A 54 -2.57 -10.17 10.99
N ASP A 55 -2.37 -10.25 12.31
CA ASP A 55 -2.93 -9.30 13.28
C ASP A 55 -1.85 -8.38 13.89
N GLU A 56 -0.58 -8.80 13.83
CA GLU A 56 0.53 -8.00 14.32
C GLU A 56 0.62 -6.67 13.54
N GLU A 57 0.82 -5.57 14.27
CA GLU A 57 1.01 -4.23 13.71
C GLU A 57 -0.19 -3.56 13.01
N GLU A 58 -1.42 -3.93 13.38
CA GLU A 58 -2.66 -3.37 12.83
C GLU A 58 -2.68 -1.83 12.74
N LYS A 59 -2.32 -1.13 13.84
CA LYS A 59 -2.27 0.35 13.87
C LYS A 59 -1.28 0.95 12.88
N TRP A 60 -0.21 0.24 12.54
CA TRP A 60 0.76 0.71 11.55
C TRP A 60 0.25 0.46 10.13
N ALA A 61 -0.33 -0.72 9.89
CA ALA A 61 -0.95 -1.06 8.60
C ALA A 61 -2.09 -0.08 8.26
N GLU A 62 -2.92 0.29 9.24
CA GLU A 62 -3.97 1.31 9.08
C GLU A 62 -3.39 2.64 8.57
N LYS A 63 -2.28 3.12 9.16
CA LYS A 63 -1.61 4.35 8.71
C LYS A 63 -0.99 4.20 7.31
N ALA A 64 -0.46 3.03 6.98
CA ALA A 64 0.11 2.76 5.65
C ALA A 64 -0.97 2.79 4.56
N VAL A 65 -2.10 2.13 4.82
CA VAL A 65 -3.26 2.07 3.91
C VAL A 65 -3.93 3.44 3.81
N ASP A 66 -4.08 4.17 4.91
CA ASP A 66 -4.61 5.55 4.88
C ASP A 66 -3.75 6.49 4.04
N SER A 67 -2.41 6.43 4.18
CA SER A 67 -1.48 7.19 3.35
C SER A 67 -1.60 6.81 1.86
N LEU A 68 -1.76 5.52 1.56
CA LEU A 68 -1.95 5.05 0.19
C LEU A 68 -3.26 5.57 -0.41
N VAL A 69 -4.37 5.40 0.29
CA VAL A 69 -5.70 5.84 -0.15
C VAL A 69 -5.69 7.34 -0.42
N LYS A 70 -5.07 8.15 0.45
CA LYS A 70 -4.93 9.60 0.22
C LYS A 70 -4.18 9.93 -1.07
N LYS A 71 -3.13 9.17 -1.42
CA LYS A 71 -2.40 9.33 -2.69
C LYS A 71 -3.21 8.86 -3.89
N LEU A 72 -3.88 7.71 -3.79
CA LEU A 72 -4.68 7.15 -4.89
C LEU A 72 -5.93 7.99 -5.18
N LYS A 73 -6.49 8.68 -4.18
CA LYS A 73 -7.58 9.65 -4.41
C LYS A 73 -7.23 10.77 -5.39
N LYS A 74 -5.93 11.10 -5.57
CA LYS A 74 -5.49 12.07 -6.57
C LYS A 74 -5.58 11.52 -8.02
N ARG A 75 -5.71 10.20 -8.21
CA ARG A 75 -5.82 9.55 -9.53
C ARG A 75 -7.16 8.83 -9.67
N LYS A 76 -8.00 9.27 -10.61
CA LYS A 76 -9.31 8.65 -10.88
C LYS A 76 -9.14 7.17 -11.27
N GLY A 77 -9.92 6.28 -10.66
CA GLY A 77 -9.93 4.85 -10.97
C GLY A 77 -8.86 4.02 -10.25
N ALA A 78 -7.90 4.63 -9.56
CA ALA A 78 -6.78 3.90 -8.96
C ALA A 78 -7.19 3.10 -7.71
N ILE A 79 -8.20 3.57 -6.96
CA ILE A 79 -8.71 2.85 -5.79
C ILE A 79 -9.52 1.64 -6.23
N GLU A 80 -10.37 1.81 -7.25
CA GLU A 80 -11.20 0.76 -7.83
C GLU A 80 -10.34 -0.36 -8.42
N GLU A 81 -9.23 0.01 -9.06
CA GLU A 81 -8.26 -0.94 -9.59
C GLU A 81 -7.53 -1.69 -8.47
N LEU A 82 -7.14 -1.00 -7.39
CA LEU A 82 -6.55 -1.62 -6.20
C LEU A 82 -7.53 -2.61 -5.56
N GLU A 83 -8.79 -2.21 -5.38
CA GLU A 83 -9.83 -3.07 -4.82
C GLU A 83 -10.04 -4.31 -5.69
N ARG A 84 -10.08 -4.15 -7.02
CA ARG A 84 -10.20 -5.26 -7.98
C ARG A 84 -9.02 -6.24 -7.88
N ALA A 85 -7.80 -5.72 -7.76
CA ALA A 85 -6.60 -6.53 -7.62
C ALA A 85 -6.57 -7.35 -6.32
N LEU A 86 -7.14 -6.80 -5.23
CA LEU A 86 -7.25 -7.49 -3.94
C LEU A 86 -8.43 -8.48 -3.90
N SER A 87 -9.58 -8.14 -4.49
CA SER A 87 -10.78 -8.99 -4.45
C SER A 87 -10.69 -10.23 -5.34
N CYS A 88 -9.92 -10.15 -6.44
CA CYS A 88 -9.82 -11.21 -7.44
C CYS A 88 -8.36 -11.66 -7.64
N PRO A 89 -7.72 -12.28 -6.63
CA PRO A 89 -6.38 -12.83 -6.80
C PRO A 89 -6.40 -13.87 -7.93
N GLY A 90 -5.43 -13.82 -8.85
CA GLY A 90 -5.36 -14.70 -10.02
C GLY A 90 -5.79 -14.05 -11.33
N THR A 91 -6.52 -12.94 -11.28
CA THR A 91 -6.86 -12.17 -12.49
C THR A 91 -5.83 -11.06 -12.71
N PRO A 92 -5.34 -10.85 -13.94
CA PRO A 92 -4.48 -9.71 -14.22
C PRO A 92 -5.19 -8.37 -13.95
N SER A 93 -4.49 -7.47 -13.29
CA SER A 93 -4.96 -6.13 -12.89
C SER A 93 -4.10 -5.05 -13.54
N LYS A 94 -4.62 -3.82 -13.64
CA LYS A 94 -3.79 -2.69 -14.07
C LYS A 94 -2.87 -2.27 -12.92
N CYS A 95 -1.77 -1.62 -13.26
CA CYS A 95 -0.84 -1.09 -12.27
C CYS A 95 -1.48 0.01 -11.43
N VAL A 96 -1.26 -0.05 -10.11
CA VAL A 96 -1.65 1.00 -9.16
C VAL A 96 -0.40 1.74 -8.74
N THR A 97 -0.27 3.00 -9.17
CA THR A 97 0.97 3.78 -9.05
C THR A 97 0.86 4.88 -8.00
N ILE A 98 1.94 5.13 -7.26
CA ILE A 98 2.08 6.30 -6.38
C ILE A 98 3.32 7.11 -6.76
N PRO A 99 3.37 8.41 -6.41
CA PRO A 99 4.58 9.21 -6.60
C PRO A 99 5.78 8.62 -5.85
N ARG A 100 6.93 8.60 -6.52
CA ARG A 100 8.20 8.13 -5.96
C ARG A 100 8.89 9.26 -5.19
N SER A 101 9.49 8.94 -4.05
CA SER A 101 10.41 9.84 -3.36
C SER A 101 11.81 9.79 -3.99
N LEU A 102 12.63 10.83 -3.81
CA LEU A 102 13.98 10.91 -4.39
C LEU A 102 14.87 9.71 -4.02
N ASP A 103 14.70 9.16 -2.82
CA ASP A 103 15.44 7.98 -2.35
C ASP A 103 14.65 6.67 -2.54
N GLY A 104 13.51 6.71 -3.21
CA GLY A 104 12.62 5.56 -3.45
C GLY A 104 11.92 5.01 -2.20
N ARG A 105 12.11 5.61 -1.02
CA ARG A 105 11.56 5.11 0.24
C ARG A 105 10.30 5.87 0.65
N LEU A 106 9.35 5.14 1.20
CA LEU A 106 8.16 5.69 1.83
C LEU A 106 8.31 5.67 3.35
N GLN A 107 8.02 6.82 3.98
CA GLN A 107 7.94 6.94 5.43
C GLN A 107 6.50 6.80 5.91
N VAL A 108 6.23 5.80 6.77
CA VAL A 108 4.94 5.59 7.44
C VAL A 108 5.18 5.50 8.93
N SER A 109 4.62 6.46 9.70
CA SER A 109 4.66 6.47 11.17
C SER A 109 6.06 6.20 11.75
N HIS A 110 7.05 6.98 11.32
CA HIS A 110 8.47 6.90 11.70
C HIS A 110 9.27 5.72 11.15
N ARG A 111 8.65 4.83 10.37
CA ARG A 111 9.36 3.72 9.69
C ARG A 111 9.56 4.06 8.22
N LYS A 112 10.76 3.80 7.69
CA LYS A 112 11.08 3.96 6.26
C LYS A 112 11.23 2.59 5.62
N GLY A 113 10.60 2.40 4.47
CA GLY A 113 10.71 1.16 3.69
C GLY A 113 10.36 1.42 2.23
N LEU A 114 10.59 0.42 1.37
CA LEU A 114 10.18 0.52 -0.02
C LEU A 114 8.66 0.34 -0.13
N PRO A 115 7.96 1.17 -0.93
CA PRO A 115 6.50 1.11 -1.02
C PRO A 115 5.96 -0.26 -1.38
N HIS A 116 6.57 -0.93 -2.36
CA HIS A 116 6.14 -2.26 -2.80
C HIS A 116 6.30 -3.29 -1.67
N VAL A 117 7.41 -3.30 -0.94
CA VAL A 117 7.62 -4.18 0.23
C VAL A 117 6.56 -3.93 1.30
N ILE A 118 6.29 -2.66 1.63
CA ILE A 118 5.31 -2.27 2.65
C ILE A 118 3.93 -2.83 2.30
N TYR A 119 3.45 -2.61 1.09
CA TYR A 119 2.09 -3.00 0.69
C TYR A 119 1.96 -4.51 0.42
N CYS A 120 3.01 -5.16 -0.10
CA CYS A 120 3.06 -6.62 -0.21
C CYS A 120 3.02 -7.28 1.17
N ARG A 121 3.71 -6.71 2.17
CA ARG A 121 3.67 -7.21 3.55
C ARG A 121 2.26 -7.10 4.15
N VAL A 122 1.57 -5.99 3.89
CA VAL A 122 0.21 -5.78 4.41
C VAL A 122 -0.81 -6.78 3.84
N TRP A 123 -0.77 -7.06 2.53
CA TRP A 123 -1.85 -7.81 1.86
C TRP A 123 -1.52 -9.22 1.41
N ARG A 124 -0.24 -9.64 1.42
CA ARG A 124 0.15 -10.97 0.94
C ARG A 124 1.07 -11.74 1.88
N TRP A 125 2.17 -11.13 2.31
CA TRP A 125 3.24 -11.84 3.03
C TRP A 125 3.64 -11.10 4.30
N PRO A 126 2.95 -11.32 5.43
CA PRO A 126 3.21 -10.57 6.67
C PRO A 126 4.64 -10.78 7.21
N ASP A 127 5.26 -11.90 6.86
CA ASP A 127 6.61 -12.32 7.21
C ASP A 127 7.69 -11.87 6.21
N LEU A 128 7.32 -11.18 5.12
CA LEU A 128 8.26 -10.67 4.10
C LEU A 128 9.33 -9.79 4.74
N GLN A 129 10.61 -10.16 4.63
CA GLN A 129 11.71 -9.48 5.32
C GLN A 129 12.31 -8.34 4.48
N SER A 130 12.47 -8.55 3.18
CA SER A 130 13.19 -7.60 2.32
C SER A 130 12.70 -7.61 0.87
N HIS A 131 13.17 -6.63 0.10
CA HIS A 131 12.90 -6.54 -1.35
C HIS A 131 13.63 -7.61 -2.19
N HIS A 132 14.54 -8.39 -1.62
CA HIS A 132 15.23 -9.47 -2.35
C HIS A 132 14.37 -10.74 -2.44
N GLU A 133 13.33 -10.86 -1.61
CA GLU A 133 12.36 -11.98 -1.60
C GLU A 133 11.20 -11.77 -2.58
N LEU A 134 11.27 -10.66 -3.31
CA LEU A 134 10.27 -10.11 -4.21
C LEU A 134 10.79 -10.18 -5.65
#